data_AF-A0A7K3YEG2-F1
#
_entry.id   AF-A0A7K3YEG2-F1
#
_cell.length_a   1.000
_cell.length_b   1.000
_cell.length_c   1.000
_cell.angle_alpha   90.00
_cell.angle_beta   90.00
_cell.angle_gamma   90.00
#
_symmetry.space_group_name_H-M   'P 1'
#
loop_
_entity.id
_entity.type
_entity.pdbx_description
1 polymer ?
#
loop_
_entity_poly.entity_id
_entity_poly.type
_entity_poly.pdbx_seq_one_letter_code
_entity_poly.pdbx_strand_id
1 'polypeptide(L)'
;MNETILEQHISKIPSVIINATAPLGNQKAWAIFIALLERDEGLRFNQIRELFEAEPPEVSRALKVLTNAGLVSRQARSLDDVGNAEASFYVPTTLGKTLIAALYRGLLPSREGAGPTRAHCQESPFSAGRITASAPGEE
;
A
#
# COMPACT_ATOMS: atom_id res chain seq x y z
N MET A 1 33.92 2.01 -1.71
CA MET A 1 33.40 0.71 -1.22
C MET A 1 34.02 -0.38 -2.08
N ASN A 2 34.31 -1.58 -1.55
CA ASN A 2 34.83 -2.67 -2.38
C ASN A 2 33.69 -3.20 -3.27
N GLU A 3 33.82 -3.04 -4.59
CA GLU A 3 32.76 -3.34 -5.56
C GLU A 3 32.47 -4.84 -5.66
N THR A 4 33.50 -5.69 -5.57
CA THR A 4 33.36 -7.15 -5.60
C THR A 4 32.54 -7.65 -4.41
N ILE A 5 32.79 -7.10 -3.22
CA ILE A 5 32.01 -7.43 -2.02
C ILE A 5 30.57 -6.92 -2.18
N LEU A 6 30.37 -5.71 -2.71
CA LEU A 6 29.04 -5.16 -2.96
C LEU A 6 28.21 -6.07 -3.87
N GLU A 7 28.75 -6.46 -5.02
CA GLU A 7 28.08 -7.30 -6.02
C GLU A 7 27.72 -8.68 -5.44
N GLN A 8 28.61 -9.26 -4.64
CA GLN A 8 28.36 -10.53 -3.95
C GLN A 8 27.17 -10.44 -2.99
N HIS A 9 26.95 -9.30 -2.34
CA HIS A 9 25.81 -9.11 -1.44
C HIS A 9 24.54 -8.75 -2.20
N ILE A 10 24.62 -7.89 -3.22
CA ILE A 10 23.46 -7.50 -4.05
C ILE A 10 22.89 -8.69 -4.81
N SER A 11 23.74 -9.58 -5.34
CA SER A 11 23.31 -10.77 -6.09
C SER A 11 22.47 -11.77 -5.29
N LYS A 12 22.48 -11.68 -3.95
CA LYS A 12 21.61 -12.49 -3.07
C LYS A 12 20.15 -12.06 -3.12
N ILE A 13 19.88 -10.84 -3.56
CA ILE A 13 18.54 -10.26 -3.62
C ILE A 13 18.10 -10.25 -5.09
N PRO A 14 16.95 -10.86 -5.43
CA PRO A 14 16.39 -10.74 -6.77
C PRO A 14 16.24 -9.27 -7.18
N SER A 15 16.68 -8.94 -8.40
CA SER A 15 16.63 -7.57 -8.92
C SER A 15 15.22 -6.96 -8.88
N VAL A 16 14.18 -7.79 -8.98
CA VAL A 16 12.77 -7.39 -8.84
C VAL A 16 12.51 -6.72 -7.49
N ILE A 17 13.06 -7.22 -6.39
CA ILE A 17 12.87 -6.65 -5.05
C ILE A 17 13.59 -5.31 -4.94
N ILE A 18 14.82 -5.23 -5.45
CA ILE A 18 15.61 -3.99 -5.47
C ILE A 18 14.86 -2.91 -6.26
N ASN A 19 14.36 -3.27 -7.45
CA ASN A 19 13.59 -2.39 -8.32
C ASN A 19 12.27 -1.94 -7.70
N ALA A 20 11.60 -2.79 -6.92
CA ALA A 20 10.35 -2.42 -6.23
C ALA A 20 10.56 -1.27 -5.24
N THR A 21 11.73 -1.22 -4.60
CA THR A 21 12.06 -0.17 -3.62
C THR A 21 12.74 1.06 -4.22
N ALA A 22 13.31 0.95 -5.42
CA ALA A 22 14.11 2.02 -6.03
C ALA A 22 13.35 3.35 -6.22
N PRO A 23 12.05 3.39 -6.62
CA PRO A 23 11.32 4.64 -6.76
C PRO A 23 11.14 5.39 -5.44
N LEU A 24 11.21 4.69 -4.31
CA LEU A 24 11.04 5.28 -2.98
C LEU A 24 12.26 6.14 -2.57
N GLY A 25 13.32 6.19 -3.37
CA GLY A 25 14.39 7.18 -3.22
C GLY A 25 14.09 8.53 -3.89
N ASN A 26 13.00 8.65 -4.65
CA ASN A 26 12.68 9.84 -5.44
C ASN A 26 11.44 10.56 -4.90
N GLN A 27 11.61 11.81 -4.45
CA GLN A 27 10.52 12.62 -3.89
C GLN A 27 9.34 12.84 -4.86
N LYS A 28 9.61 13.04 -6.16
CA LYS A 28 8.54 13.22 -7.17
C LYS A 28 7.74 11.95 -7.37
N ALA A 29 8.40 10.79 -7.37
CA ALA A 29 7.74 9.49 -7.45
C ALA A 29 6.90 9.23 -6.19
N TRP A 30 7.40 9.59 -5.01
CA TRP A 30 6.63 9.52 -3.76
C TRP A 30 5.37 10.39 -3.78
N ALA A 31 5.48 11.65 -4.18
CA ALA A 31 4.35 12.57 -4.23
C ALA A 31 3.23 12.03 -5.15
N ILE A 32 3.59 11.60 -6.36
CA ILE A 32 2.63 11.00 -7.30
C ILE A 32 2.04 9.71 -6.74
N PHE A 33 2.86 8.86 -6.10
CA PHE A 33 2.39 7.60 -5.54
C PHE A 33 1.38 7.80 -4.40
N ILE A 34 1.61 8.76 -3.51
CA ILE A 34 0.65 9.11 -2.44
C ILE A 34 -0.64 9.69 -3.03
N ALA A 35 -0.56 10.59 -4.01
CA ALA A 35 -1.75 11.13 -4.67
C ALA A 35 -2.61 10.03 -5.34
N LEU A 36 -1.97 8.99 -5.87
CA LEU A 36 -2.66 7.81 -6.41
C LEU A 36 -3.25 6.91 -5.30
N LEU A 37 -2.65 6.85 -4.12
CA LEU A 37 -3.19 6.11 -2.97
C LEU A 37 -4.40 6.78 -2.33
N GLU A 38 -4.47 8.12 -2.39
CA GLU A 38 -5.63 8.88 -1.91
C GLU A 38 -6.87 8.74 -2.81
N ARG A 39 -6.69 8.24 -4.04
CA ARG A 39 -7.75 8.11 -5.05
C ARG A 39 -7.80 6.70 -5.62
N ASP A 40 -8.61 5.84 -5.00
CA ASP A 40 -8.76 4.44 -5.41
C ASP A 40 -9.23 4.27 -6.87
N GLU A 41 -9.97 5.24 -7.42
CA GLU A 41 -10.42 5.26 -8.82
C GLU A 41 -9.29 5.53 -9.84
N GLY A 42 -8.13 5.97 -9.37
CA GLY A 42 -6.97 6.30 -10.19
C GLY A 42 -7.04 7.67 -10.86
N LEU A 43 -5.90 8.09 -11.40
CA LEU A 43 -5.77 9.36 -12.10
C LEU A 43 -5.26 9.15 -13.53
N ARG A 44 -5.77 9.93 -14.47
CA ARG A 44 -5.20 10.04 -15.82
C ARG A 44 -3.91 10.84 -15.80
N PHE A 45 -3.08 10.63 -16.81
CA PHE A 45 -1.83 11.38 -16.98
C PHE A 45 -2.03 12.90 -16.88
N ASN A 46 -3.03 13.45 -17.59
CA ASN A 46 -3.32 14.88 -17.58
C ASN A 46 -3.75 15.39 -16.19
N GLN A 47 -4.50 14.60 -15.44
CA GLN A 47 -4.91 14.96 -14.08
C GLN A 47 -3.72 15.00 -13.12
N ILE A 48 -2.78 14.05 -13.25
CA ILE A 48 -1.55 14.05 -12.45
C ILE A 48 -0.68 15.26 -12.82
N ARG A 49 -0.57 15.56 -14.12
CA ARG A 49 0.17 16.73 -14.62
C ARG A 49 -0.40 18.04 -14.06
N GLU A 50 -1.72 18.21 -14.12
CA GLU A 50 -2.42 19.39 -13.60
C GLU A 50 -2.31 19.48 -12.07
N LEU A 51 -2.44 18.37 -11.35
CA LEU A 51 -2.36 18.33 -9.89
C LEU A 51 -1.01 18.83 -9.35
N PHE A 52 0.08 18.52 -10.06
CA PHE A 52 1.43 18.88 -9.63
C PHE A 52 2.03 20.07 -10.39
N GLU A 53 1.26 20.70 -11.28
CA GLU A 53 1.75 21.76 -12.19
C GLU A 53 3.08 21.38 -12.86
N ALA A 54 3.20 20.11 -13.24
CA ALA A 54 4.47 19.50 -13.61
C ALA A 54 4.64 19.37 -15.13
N GLU A 55 5.89 19.42 -15.58
CA GLU A 55 6.21 19.18 -16.99
C GLU A 55 5.92 17.71 -17.38
N PRO A 56 5.35 17.44 -18.57
CA PRO A 56 5.00 16.07 -18.99
C PRO A 56 6.14 15.04 -18.88
N PRO A 57 7.41 15.36 -19.19
CA PRO A 57 8.52 14.42 -19.02
C PRO A 57 8.76 14.02 -17.56
N GLU A 58 8.50 14.92 -16.61
CA GLU A 58 8.69 14.63 -15.19
C GLU A 58 7.68 13.62 -14.68
N VAL A 59 6.40 13.85 -15.00
CA VAL A 59 5.30 12.94 -14.69
C VAL A 59 5.52 11.58 -15.36
N SER A 60 5.90 11.59 -16.65
CA SER A 60 6.19 10.37 -17.41
C SER A 60 7.31 9.55 -16.77
N ARG A 61 8.40 10.21 -16.35
CA ARG A 61 9.53 9.54 -15.70
C ARG A 61 9.12 8.95 -14.36
N ALA A 62 8.38 9.68 -13.54
CA ALA A 62 7.89 9.21 -12.25
C ALA A 62 6.94 8.01 -12.39
N LEU A 63 5.96 8.10 -13.28
CA LEU A 63 5.02 7.00 -13.54
C LEU A 63 5.73 5.76 -14.11
N LYS A 64 6.72 5.95 -14.98
CA LYS A 64 7.52 4.84 -15.51
C LYS A 64 8.27 4.10 -14.41
N VAL A 65 8.92 4.81 -13.48
CA VAL A 65 9.65 4.13 -12.38
C VAL A 65 8.67 3.43 -11.42
N LEU A 66 7.52 4.04 -11.11
CA LEU A 66 6.50 3.42 -10.25
C LEU A 66 5.86 2.18 -10.89
N THR A 67 5.62 2.22 -12.21
CA THR A 67 5.06 1.09 -12.97
C THR A 67 6.08 -0.05 -13.07
N ASN A 68 7.33 0.27 -13.37
CA ASN A 68 8.41 -0.74 -13.45
C ASN A 68 8.69 -1.40 -12.09
N ALA A 69 8.47 -0.69 -10.99
CA ALA A 69 8.56 -1.21 -9.63
C ALA A 69 7.33 -2.02 -9.21
N GLY A 70 6.29 -2.08 -10.04
CA GLY A 70 5.04 -2.77 -9.72
C GLY A 70 4.22 -2.10 -8.62
N LEU A 71 4.51 -0.86 -8.25
CA LEU A 71 3.78 -0.11 -7.21
C LEU A 71 2.49 0.52 -7.74
N VAL A 72 2.51 0.87 -9.03
CA VAL A 72 1.38 1.43 -9.77
C VAL A 72 1.16 0.58 -11.02
N SER A 73 -0.10 0.44 -11.44
CA SER A 73 -0.46 -0.16 -12.71
C SER A 73 -1.17 0.85 -13.60
N ARG A 74 -0.96 0.73 -14.90
CA ARG A 74 -1.71 1.45 -15.92
C ARG A 74 -2.88 0.57 -16.37
N GLN A 75 -4.10 1.09 -16.29
CA GLN A 75 -5.32 0.36 -16.63
C GLN A 75 -6.15 1.12 -17.66
N ALA A 76 -6.88 0.36 -18.46
CA ALA A 76 -7.91 0.86 -19.37
C ALA A 76 -9.28 0.49 -18.81
N ARG A 77 -10.30 1.33 -18.99
CA ARG A 77 -11.66 1.06 -18.48
C ARG A 77 -12.43 0.04 -19.32
N SER A 78 -12.11 -0.01 -20.61
CA SER A 78 -12.69 -0.94 -21.56
C SER A 78 -11.58 -1.58 -22.42
N LEU A 79 -11.92 -2.69 -23.09
CA LEU A 79 -11.02 -3.30 -24.07
C LEU A 79 -10.76 -2.37 -25.27
N ASP A 80 -11.73 -1.50 -25.60
CA ASP A 80 -11.63 -0.52 -26.68
C ASP A 80 -10.61 0.59 -26.36
N ASP A 81 -10.35 0.84 -25.08
CA ASP A 81 -9.38 1.82 -24.60
C ASP A 81 -7.95 1.25 -24.46
N VAL A 82 -7.75 -0.05 -24.74
CA VAL A 82 -6.44 -0.70 -24.62
C VAL A 82 -5.48 -0.12 -25.65
N GLY A 83 -4.35 0.41 -25.18
CA GLY A 83 -3.37 1.08 -26.03
C GLY A 83 -3.66 2.57 -26.25
N ASN A 84 -4.85 3.06 -25.90
CA ASN A 84 -5.14 4.49 -25.88
C ASN A 84 -4.51 5.12 -24.64
N ALA A 85 -3.45 5.89 -24.87
CA ALA A 85 -2.68 6.46 -23.80
C ALA A 85 -3.42 7.52 -22.97
N GLU A 86 -4.37 8.20 -23.60
CA GLU A 86 -5.16 9.29 -23.01
C GLU A 86 -6.35 8.77 -22.20
N ALA A 87 -6.88 7.60 -22.59
CA ALA A 87 -7.94 6.90 -21.87
C ALA A 87 -7.43 6.03 -20.71
N SER A 88 -6.10 5.91 -20.56
CA SER A 88 -5.50 5.11 -19.50
C SER A 88 -5.48 5.84 -18.15
N PHE A 89 -5.73 5.10 -17.08
CA PHE A 89 -5.66 5.57 -15.71
C PHE A 89 -4.53 4.85 -14.98
N TYR A 90 -3.95 5.52 -13.99
CA TYR A 90 -2.94 4.95 -13.11
C TYR A 90 -3.59 4.67 -11.76
N VAL A 91 -3.39 3.46 -11.25
CA VAL A 91 -3.92 3.04 -9.94
C VAL A 91 -2.84 2.32 -9.13
N PRO A 92 -2.81 2.49 -7.81
CA PRO A 92 -1.89 1.75 -6.95
C PRO A 92 -2.21 0.26 -6.99
N THR A 93 -1.17 -0.58 -7.08
CA THR A 93 -1.32 -2.04 -7.04
C THR A 93 -1.53 -2.55 -5.62
N THR A 94 -1.91 -3.81 -5.46
CA THR A 94 -1.94 -4.48 -4.15
C THR A 94 -0.59 -4.43 -3.45
N LEU A 95 0.51 -4.60 -4.21
CA LEU A 95 1.87 -4.46 -3.68
C LEU A 95 2.11 -3.03 -3.16
N GLY A 96 1.79 -2.01 -3.95
CA GLY A 96 1.94 -0.62 -3.54
C GLY A 96 1.17 -0.29 -2.25
N LYS A 97 -0.11 -0.68 -2.19
CA LYS A 97 -0.96 -0.48 -1.00
C LYS A 97 -0.43 -1.22 0.24
N THR A 98 0.02 -2.46 0.07
CA THR A 98 0.52 -3.27 1.19
C THR A 98 1.87 -2.75 1.69
N LEU A 99 2.75 -2.34 0.77
CA LEU A 99 4.06 -1.79 1.09
C LEU A 99 3.93 -0.52 1.92
N ILE A 100 3.07 0.42 1.51
CA ILE A 100 2.90 1.66 2.26
C ILE A 100 2.31 1.38 3.65
N ALA A 101 1.30 0.50 3.75
CA ALA A 101 0.74 0.12 5.04
C ALA A 101 1.80 -0.52 5.97
N ALA A 102 2.68 -1.36 5.44
CA ALA A 102 3.78 -1.97 6.19
C ALA A 102 4.81 -0.94 6.66
N LEU A 103 5.17 0.04 5.82
CA LEU A 103 6.08 1.12 6.19
C LEU A 103 5.51 1.99 7.31
N TYR A 104 4.24 2.41 7.20
CA TYR A 104 3.59 3.19 8.25
C TYR A 104 3.51 2.41 9.57
N ARG A 105 3.15 1.12 9.52
CA ARG A 105 3.08 0.27 10.71
C ARG A 105 4.44 0.00 11.35
N GLY A 106 5.50 -0.14 10.55
CA GLY A 106 6.83 -0.52 11.03
C GLY A 106 7.71 0.65 11.43
N LEU A 107 7.54 1.82 10.81
CA LEU A 107 8.43 2.98 11.00
C LEU A 107 7.81 4.07 11.86
N LEU A 108 6.48 4.19 11.92
CA LEU A 108 5.87 5.12 12.84
C LEU A 108 5.73 4.48 14.21
N PRO A 109 6.07 5.20 15.30
CA PRO A 109 5.79 4.72 16.64
C PRO A 109 4.30 4.41 16.72
N SER A 110 3.94 3.21 17.19
CA SER A 110 2.55 2.88 17.47
C SER A 110 1.99 4.00 18.32
N ARG A 111 0.83 4.54 17.96
CA ARG A 111 0.13 5.58 18.73
C ARG A 111 -0.42 5.00 20.04
N GLU A 112 0.34 4.16 20.72
CA GLU A 112 0.08 3.57 22.03
C GLU A 112 0.59 4.48 23.17
N GLY A 113 1.10 5.67 22.84
CA GLY A 113 1.57 6.67 23.80
C GLY A 113 0.55 7.73 24.23
N ALA A 114 -0.70 7.67 23.79
CA ALA A 114 -1.76 8.57 24.28
C ALA A 114 -2.54 7.94 25.46
N GLY A 115 -1.82 7.66 26.55
CA GLY A 115 -2.36 7.45 27.90
C GLY A 115 -2.92 6.06 28.24
N PRO A 116 -2.59 5.48 29.42
CA PRO A 116 -3.26 4.30 29.94
C PRO A 116 -4.55 4.72 30.64
N THR A 117 -5.71 4.41 30.07
CA THR A 117 -6.93 4.30 30.88
C THR A 117 -7.19 2.81 31.10
N ARG A 118 -6.81 2.35 32.30
CA ARG A 118 -7.29 1.10 32.88
C ARG A 118 -8.82 1.08 32.79
N ALA A 119 -9.37 0.09 32.12
CA ALA A 119 -10.59 -0.57 32.59
C ALA A 119 -10.22 -2.03 32.85
N HIS A 120 -9.67 -2.24 34.04
CA HIS A 120 -9.69 -3.52 34.70
C HIS A 120 -11.15 -3.85 35.03
N CYS A 121 -11.72 -4.83 34.33
CA CYS A 121 -12.77 -5.68 34.89
C CYS A 121 -12.27 -7.12 34.77
N GLN A 122 -11.43 -7.47 35.75
CA GLN A 122 -11.40 -8.72 36.49
C GLN A 122 -11.80 -10.00 35.72
N GLU A 123 -10.81 -10.88 35.58
CA GLU A 123 -11.05 -12.33 35.55
C GLU A 123 -11.87 -12.74 36.79
N SER A 124 -12.81 -13.67 36.62
CA SER A 124 -13.36 -14.47 37.73
C SER A 124 -13.21 -15.95 37.40
N PRO A 125 -12.33 -16.68 38.11
CA PRO A 125 -12.32 -18.14 38.13
C PRO A 125 -13.18 -18.66 39.31
N PHE A 126 -13.99 -19.69 39.05
CA PHE A 126 -14.87 -20.43 39.98
C PHE A 126 -16.13 -19.66 40.45
N SER A 127 -17.36 -20.22 40.47
CA SER A 127 -17.78 -21.59 40.76
C SER A 127 -19.22 -21.89 40.32
N ALA A 128 -19.45 -23.16 39.96
CA ALA A 128 -20.63 -23.98 40.28
C ALA A 128 -22.05 -23.55 39.82
N GLY A 129 -22.56 -24.29 38.83
CA GLY A 129 -23.86 -24.98 38.95
C GLY A 129 -25.14 -24.20 38.67
N ARG A 130 -25.90 -24.62 37.64
CA ARG A 130 -27.12 -25.42 37.81
C ARG A 130 -27.77 -25.65 36.45
N ILE A 131 -27.94 -26.93 36.12
CA ILE A 131 -28.73 -27.45 35.00
C ILE A 131 -30.21 -27.20 35.30
N THR A 132 -30.98 -26.65 34.37
CA THR A 132 -32.42 -26.96 34.25
C THR A 132 -32.80 -27.11 32.79
N ALA A 133 -33.03 -28.36 32.38
CA ALA A 133 -33.75 -28.71 31.17
C ALA A 133 -35.22 -28.26 31.31
N SER A 134 -35.79 -27.71 30.24
CA SER A 134 -37.25 -27.58 30.08
C SER A 134 -37.69 -28.56 29.00
N ALA A 135 -38.55 -29.50 29.38
CA ALA A 135 -39.22 -30.45 28.51
C ALA A 135 -40.44 -29.79 27.82
N PRO A 136 -40.96 -30.36 26.71
CA PRO A 136 -42.06 -29.79 25.95
C PRO A 136 -43.42 -30.19 26.56
N GLY A 137 -44.41 -29.29 26.48
CA GLY A 137 -45.79 -29.55 26.86
C GLY A 137 -46.59 -30.15 25.71
N GLU A 138 -47.28 -31.25 26.00
CA GLU A 138 -48.35 -31.84 25.20
C GLU A 138 -49.69 -31.22 25.62
N GLU A 139 -50.51 -30.78 24.66
CA GLU A 139 -51.97 -30.94 24.62
C GLU A 139 -52.44 -31.01 23.15
#